data_AF-A0A929NLS8-F1
#
_entry.id   AF-A0A929NLS8-F1
#
_cell.length_a   1.000
_cell.length_b   1.000
_cell.length_c   1.000
_cell.angle_alpha   90.00
_cell.angle_beta   90.00
_cell.angle_gamma   90.00
#
_symmetry.space_group_name_H-M   'P 1'
#
loop_
_entity.id
_entity.type
_entity.pdbx_description
1 polymer ?
#
loop_
_entity_poly.entity_id
_entity_poly.type
_entity_poly.pdbx_seq_one_letter_code
_entity_poly.pdbx_strand_id
1 'polypeptide(L)'
;MYLRRYRCPACGCVIRMKPCGYFKNFQASIETIRSRIFHRLKTGRWLPDFSRTRQDHWLRALIKNVHSYLGNQWKDRLTEAFDRLLEKGMLPVTRSI
;
A
#
# COMPACT_ATOMS: atom_id res chain seq x y z
N MET A 1 -17.66 4.75 -11.73
CA MET A 1 -18.43 3.53 -11.42
C MET A 1 -17.47 2.35 -11.38
N TYR A 2 -17.24 1.71 -10.23
CA TYR A 2 -16.28 0.60 -10.12
C TYR A 2 -17.04 -0.70 -9.84
N LEU A 3 -17.07 -1.59 -10.84
CA LEU A 3 -17.71 -2.90 -10.74
C LEU A 3 -16.86 -3.80 -9.82
N ARG A 4 -17.12 -3.78 -8.51
CA ARG A 4 -16.37 -4.58 -7.51
C ARG A 4 -16.58 -6.08 -7.65
N ARG A 5 -17.74 -6.49 -8.17
CA ARG A 5 -18.16 -7.88 -8.32
C ARG A 5 -19.03 -7.99 -9.56
N TYR A 6 -18.61 -8.81 -10.51
CA TYR A 6 -19.43 -9.22 -11.65
C TYR A 6 -19.92 -10.64 -11.39
N ARG A 7 -21.22 -10.88 -11.50
CA ARG A 7 -21.79 -12.22 -11.45
C ARG A 7 -22.11 -12.65 -12.88
N CYS A 8 -21.45 -13.70 -13.36
CA CYS A 8 -21.69 -14.25 -14.70
C CYS A 8 -23.13 -14.78 -14.78
N PRO A 9 -23.94 -14.33 -15.75
CA PRO A 9 -25.33 -14.79 -15.90
C PRO A 9 -25.42 -16.24 -16.38
N ALA A 10 -24.40 -16.75 -17.08
CA ALA A 10 -24.41 -18.12 -17.63
C ALA A 10 -24.06 -19.21 -16.61
N CYS A 11 -23.14 -18.93 -15.68
CA CYS A 11 -22.65 -19.94 -14.72
C CYS A 11 -22.73 -19.52 -13.25
N GLY A 12 -23.20 -18.30 -12.97
CA GLY A 12 -23.30 -17.76 -11.61
C GLY A 12 -21.95 -17.39 -10.96
N CYS A 13 -20.83 -17.57 -11.66
CA CYS A 13 -19.48 -17.29 -11.15
C CYS A 13 -19.31 -15.80 -10.78
N VAL A 14 -18.69 -15.52 -9.63
CA VAL A 14 -18.46 -14.16 -9.15
C VAL A 14 -17.01 -13.75 -9.41
N ILE A 15 -16.80 -12.90 -10.41
CA ILE A 15 -15.50 -12.31 -10.73
C ILE A 15 -15.32 -11.06 -9.87
N ARG A 16 -14.28 -11.06 -9.03
CA ARG A 16 -13.89 -9.91 -8.22
C ARG A 16 -12.79 -9.15 -8.95
N MET A 17 -13.15 -8.02 -9.54
CA MET A 17 -12.19 -7.12 -10.16
C MET A 17 -11.74 -6.08 -9.14
N LYS A 18 -10.43 -5.81 -9.12
CA LYS A 18 -9.87 -4.71 -8.35
C LYS A 18 -9.45 -3.60 -9.30
N PRO A 19 -9.73 -2.32 -8.99
CA PRO A 19 -9.27 -1.24 -9.84
C PRO A 19 -7.74 -1.26 -9.95
N CYS A 20 -7.23 -0.91 -11.13
CA CYS A 20 -5.81 -0.71 -11.33
C CYS A 20 -5.27 0.32 -10.32
N GLY A 21 -4.03 0.14 -9.85
CA GLY A 21 -3.45 1.03 -8.84
C GLY A 21 -3.88 0.72 -7.41
N TYR A 22 -4.45 -0.45 -7.13
CA TYR A 22 -4.73 -0.93 -5.78
C TYR A 22 -4.05 -2.27 -5.52
N PHE A 23 -3.42 -2.42 -4.35
CA PHE A 23 -2.95 -3.72 -3.89
C PHE A 23 -4.13 -4.66 -3.60
N LYS A 24 -3.98 -5.97 -3.82
CA LYS A 24 -5.04 -7.00 -3.65
C LYS A 24 -5.79 -6.91 -2.31
N ASN A 25 -5.10 -6.57 -1.22
CA ASN A 25 -5.68 -6.55 0.14
C ASN A 25 -5.98 -5.14 0.69
N PHE A 26 -5.83 -4.08 -0.10
CA PHE A 26 -5.97 -2.70 0.39
C PHE A 26 -7.22 -2.01 -0.17
N GLN A 27 -7.90 -1.22 0.67
CA GLN A 27 -9.03 -0.39 0.24
C GLN A 27 -8.59 0.98 -0.29
N ALA A 28 -7.35 1.40 -0.01
CA ALA A 28 -6.74 2.62 -0.51
C ALA A 28 -5.88 2.32 -1.74
N SER A 29 -5.78 3.29 -2.66
CA SER A 29 -4.88 3.18 -3.82
C SER A 29 -3.42 3.23 -3.38
N ILE A 30 -2.54 2.68 -4.21
CA ILE A 30 -1.08 2.72 -4.02
C ILE A 30 -0.61 4.17 -3.86
N GLU A 31 -1.12 5.06 -4.71
CA GLU A 31 -0.84 6.50 -4.67
C GLU A 31 -1.28 7.14 -3.34
N THR A 32 -2.48 6.82 -2.84
CA THR A 32 -2.99 7.32 -1.56
C THR A 32 -2.09 6.87 -0.40
N ILE A 33 -1.69 5.60 -0.41
CA ILE A 33 -0.80 5.06 0.63
C ILE A 33 0.55 5.78 0.58
N ARG A 34 1.14 5.95 -0.62
CA ARG A 34 2.41 6.63 -0.83
C ARG A 34 2.36 8.08 -0.36
N SER A 35 1.36 8.84 -0.78
CA SER A 35 1.23 10.27 -0.44
C SER A 35 1.03 10.50 1.06
N ARG A 36 0.25 9.65 1.74
CA ARG A 36 0.03 9.73 3.20
C ARG A 36 1.30 9.41 3.98
N ILE A 37 2.04 8.36 3.58
CA ILE A 37 3.35 8.03 4.18
C ILE A 37 4.33 9.18 3.95
N PHE A 38 4.43 9.68 2.72
CA PHE A 38 5.31 10.79 2.39
C PHE A 38 4.99 12.05 3.21
N HIS A 39 3.71 12.39 3.33
CA HIS A 39 3.27 13.49 4.18
C HIS A 39 3.73 13.30 5.63
N ARG A 40 3.57 12.08 6.18
CA ARG A 40 4.03 11.76 7.53
C ARG A 40 5.54 11.90 7.69
N LEU A 41 6.32 11.43 6.74
CA LEU A 41 7.78 11.54 6.76
C LEU A 41 8.24 13.00 6.65
N LYS A 42 7.56 13.81 5.82
CA LYS A 42 7.91 15.22 5.62
C LYS A 42 7.49 16.13 6.77
N THR A 43 6.30 15.91 7.34
CA THR A 43 5.67 16.84 8.31
C THR A 43 5.66 16.33 9.74
N GLY A 44 5.95 15.05 9.96
CA GLY A 44 5.79 14.40 11.26
C GLY A 44 4.34 14.21 11.69
N ARG A 45 3.34 14.47 10.82
CA ARG A 45 1.90 14.39 11.15
C ARG A 45 1.14 13.53 10.13
N TRP A 46 0.11 12.83 10.63
CA TRP A 46 -0.85 12.14 9.77
C TRP A 46 -1.94 13.11 9.34
N LEU A 47 -2.44 12.92 8.11
CA LEU A 47 -3.62 13.65 7.65
C LEU A 47 -4.89 13.05 8.30
N PRO A 48 -5.87 13.88 8.69
CA PRO A 48 -7.00 13.46 9.53
C PRO A 48 -8.04 12.60 8.81
N ASP A 49 -8.14 12.66 7.48
CA ASP A 49 -9.20 12.00 6.71
C ASP A 49 -9.12 10.46 6.68
N PHE A 50 -8.10 9.88 7.30
CA PHE A 50 -7.91 8.43 7.38
C PHE A 50 -7.62 8.00 8.81
N SER A 51 -8.02 6.78 9.16
CA SER A 51 -7.65 6.15 10.42
C SER A 51 -6.14 6.20 10.63
N ARG A 52 -5.70 6.89 11.69
CA ARG A 52 -4.30 6.96 12.11
C ARG A 52 -3.71 5.56 12.29
N THR A 53 -4.43 4.66 12.93
CA THR A 53 -4.01 3.28 13.16
C THR A 53 -3.65 2.57 11.85
N ARG A 54 -4.50 2.69 10.83
CA ARG A 54 -4.25 2.12 9.50
C ARG A 54 -2.99 2.69 8.87
N GLN A 55 -2.80 3.99 8.95
CA GLN A 55 -1.64 4.69 8.41
C GLN A 55 -0.33 4.29 9.13
N ASP A 56 -0.37 4.18 10.47
CA ASP A 56 0.73 3.67 11.29
C ASP A 56 1.10 2.23 10.92
N HIS A 57 0.11 1.38 10.64
CA HIS A 57 0.37 0.02 10.17
C HIS A 57 1.10 0.00 8.82
N TRP A 58 0.74 0.88 7.89
CA TRP A 58 1.42 1.00 6.61
C TRP A 58 2.89 1.39 6.77
N LEU A 59 3.17 2.44 7.57
CA LEU A 59 4.54 2.90 7.79
C LEU A 59 5.39 1.84 8.51
N ARG A 60 4.85 1.19 9.54
CA ARG A 60 5.55 0.10 10.25
C ARG A 60 5.88 -1.08 9.32
N ALA A 61 4.94 -1.46 8.45
CA ALA A 61 5.17 -2.51 7.47
C ALA A 61 6.24 -2.10 6.45
N LEU A 62 6.18 -0.85 5.97
CA LEU A 62 7.20 -0.30 5.06
C LEU A 62 8.59 -0.37 5.68
N ILE A 63 8.78 0.15 6.90
CA ILE A 63 10.08 0.13 7.59
C ILE A 63 10.61 -1.31 7.70
N LYS A 64 9.76 -2.26 8.11
CA LYS A 64 10.14 -3.67 8.20
C LYS A 64 10.57 -4.23 6.85
N ASN A 65 9.80 -3.98 5.80
CA ASN A 65 10.06 -4.51 4.47
C ASN A 65 11.30 -3.88 3.84
N VAL A 66 11.49 -2.56 3.99
CA VAL A 66 12.70 -1.87 3.52
C VAL A 66 13.94 -2.44 4.21
N HIS A 67 13.88 -2.60 5.55
CA HIS A 67 14.97 -3.23 6.29
C HIS A 67 15.25 -4.67 5.81
N SER A 68 14.20 -5.46 5.56
CA SER A 68 14.34 -6.87 5.19
C SER A 68 14.83 -7.08 3.75
N TYR A 69 14.35 -6.26 2.80
CA TYR A 69 14.62 -6.47 1.37
C TYR A 69 15.70 -5.56 0.79
N LEU A 70 15.95 -4.39 1.38
CA LEU A 70 16.90 -3.40 0.86
C LEU A 70 18.06 -3.11 1.84
N GLY A 71 17.89 -3.44 3.12
CA GLY A 71 18.90 -3.29 4.17
C GLY A 71 18.92 -1.90 4.83
N ASN A 72 19.78 -1.76 5.85
CA ASN A 72 19.84 -0.59 6.73
C ASN A 72 20.20 0.74 6.05
N GLN A 73 20.88 0.69 4.91
CA GLN A 73 21.24 1.89 4.13
C GLN A 73 20.02 2.67 3.61
N TRP A 74 18.83 2.07 3.60
CA TRP A 74 17.59 2.70 3.14
C TRP A 74 16.73 3.31 4.26
N LYS A 75 17.19 3.28 5.52
CA LYS A 75 16.40 3.74 6.68
C LYS A 75 15.94 5.21 6.57
N ASP A 76 16.76 6.06 5.96
CA ASP A 76 16.50 7.50 5.80
C ASP A 76 15.89 7.83 4.41
N ARG A 77 15.77 6.82 3.54
CA ARG A 77 15.28 6.94 2.16
C ARG A 77 13.97 6.18 1.94
N LEU A 78 13.11 6.14 2.95
CA LEU A 78 11.88 5.33 2.95
C LEU A 78 10.93 5.65 1.78
N THR A 79 10.88 6.90 1.33
CA THR A 79 10.06 7.30 0.18
C THR A 79 10.55 6.63 -1.11
N GLU A 80 11.85 6.70 -1.37
CA GLU A 80 12.48 6.09 -2.55
C GLU A 80 12.48 4.56 -2.44
N ALA A 81 12.67 4.05 -1.22
CA ALA A 81 12.59 2.64 -0.91
C ALA A 81 11.21 2.04 -1.23
N PHE A 82 10.14 2.81 -0.99
CA PHE A 82 8.78 2.41 -1.35
C PHE A 82 8.65 2.17 -2.87
N ASP A 83 9.14 3.11 -3.67
CA ASP A 83 9.12 3.00 -5.13
C ASP A 83 9.99 1.86 -5.62
N ARG A 84 11.17 1.69 -5.03
CA ARG A 84 12.08 0.59 -5.36
C ARG A 84 11.47 -0.78 -5.09
N LEU A 85 10.69 -0.91 -4.01
CA LEU A 85 9.96 -2.14 -3.71
C LEU A 85 8.84 -2.39 -4.73
N LEU A 86 8.12 -1.34 -5.15
CA LEU A 86 7.12 -1.45 -6.21
C LEU A 86 7.71 -1.88 -7.55
N GLU A 87 8.83 -1.29 -7.96
CA GLU A 87 9.56 -1.67 -9.19
C GLU A 87 9.98 -3.14 -9.17
N LYS A 88 10.31 -3.68 -7.99
CA LYS A 88 10.65 -5.09 -7.78
C LYS A 88 9.42 -6.02 -7.73
N GLY A 89 8.20 -5.50 -7.93
CA GLY A 89 6.96 -6.27 -7.84
C GLY A 89 6.56 -6.64 -6.41
N MET A 90 7.19 -6.04 -5.39
CA MET A 90 6.89 -6.29 -3.99
C MET A 90 5.77 -5.38 -3.50
N LEU A 91 5.09 -5.79 -2.43
CA LEU A 91 4.05 -4.99 -1.77
C LEU A 91 4.67 -4.21 -0.58
N PRO A 92 4.98 -2.91 -0.70
CA PRO A 92 5.82 -2.21 0.28
C PRO A 92 5.23 -2.17 1.68
N VAL A 93 3.90 -2.11 1.80
CA VAL A 93 3.17 -1.91 3.06
C VAL A 93 2.41 -3.16 3.53
N THR A 94 2.65 -4.31 2.91
CA THR A 94 2.04 -5.57 3.35
C THR A 94 2.89 -6.17 4.45
N ARG A 95 2.26 -6.62 5.54
CA ARG A 95 2.92 -7.49 6.50
C ARG A 95 2.92 -8.89 5.92
N SER A 96 4.07 -9.58 5.92
CA SER A 96 4.08 -11.03 5.72
C SER A 96 3.08 -11.65 6.70
N ILE A 97 2.08 -12.34 6.17
CA ILE A 97 1.20 -13.25 6.92
C ILE A 97 1.88 -14.60 6.88
#